data_AF-A0A9E0G6W1-F1
#
_entry.id   AF-A0A9E0G6W1-F1
#
_cell.length_a   1.000
_cell.length_b   1.000
_cell.length_c   1.000
_cell.angle_alpha   90.00
_cell.angle_beta   90.00
_cell.angle_gamma   90.00
#
_symmetry.space_group_name_H-M   'P 1'
#
loop_
_entity.id
_entity.type
_entity.pdbx_description
1 polymer ?
#
loop_
_entity_poly.entity_id
_entity_poly.type
_entity_poly.pdbx_seq_one_letter_code
_entity_poly.pdbx_strand_id
1 'polypeptide(L)'
;MGRNKVKKVMKKLCVCTLSAVIGMLSIQIMPVSAASKTGMGKITNKINKAGYNLWGGYDSPEEAATYDIDFYDSGINAGVAVGGNISLKYNDSYDYGDNLKYNWQIVNGNDHIAMEVSADQKTARITGRSIGDATVRLNIITDEGTEYQSIETKEMHIQISNPRLKNNKLATVLYNEGKVELEGNSTNGQERIIYRADNNYNFYVSDDGTFYGYAKQTRKIYVYVDGICLEATVKCTDPQYRASCILKKGQKVSYKVSGASGYTPVTYKVGNTKYASVSSNGLTKGKKYGRTTLTISADNASVSFNIYILKSKVYKGVSKAQAICKTKPRYSQAKRMRKDYVDCSSFVWKSYKPYGVNFGSKSYAPTAADIAKWCGKKKKLLKLSTYNGKSDRLLPGDLIFYRKRSGKNGRYKNIDHIAMYVGNDTIVHADGSSVSYSYPWYRKVAAIARPVK
;
A
#
# COMPACT_ATOMS: atom_id res chain seq x y z
N MET A 1 49.03 -0.56 -11.38
CA MET A 1 48.73 -1.95 -10.95
C MET A 1 48.45 -1.93 -9.46
N GLY A 2 47.28 -2.17 -8.88
CA GLY A 2 46.08 -2.88 -9.28
C GLY A 2 45.50 -3.56 -8.02
N ARG A 3 45.07 -2.78 -7.02
CA ARG A 3 44.37 -3.28 -5.82
C ARG A 3 42.92 -3.60 -6.20
N ASN A 4 42.56 -4.89 -6.29
CA ASN A 4 41.16 -5.34 -6.24
C ASN A 4 41.09 -6.88 -6.23
N LYS A 5 40.73 -7.49 -5.09
CA LYS A 5 40.04 -8.80 -5.03
C LYS A 5 39.60 -9.14 -3.60
N VAL A 6 38.45 -8.62 -3.19
CA VAL A 6 37.56 -9.30 -2.21
C VAL A 6 36.12 -9.06 -2.65
N LYS A 7 35.53 -10.02 -3.37
CA LYS A 7 34.09 -10.09 -3.67
C LYS A 7 33.61 -11.52 -3.51
N LYS A 8 32.89 -11.78 -2.41
CA LYS A 8 31.71 -12.66 -2.26
C LYS A 8 31.68 -13.17 -0.82
N VAL A 9 30.75 -12.64 -0.03
CA VAL A 9 29.65 -13.38 0.65
C VAL A 9 28.94 -12.34 1.51
N MET A 10 27.86 -11.74 1.00
CA MET A 10 26.82 -11.16 1.86
C MET A 10 25.51 -11.88 1.55
N LYS A 11 25.16 -12.77 2.48
CA LYS A 11 23.87 -13.44 2.55
C LYS A 11 22.76 -12.39 2.54
N LYS A 12 21.75 -12.62 1.71
CA LYS A 12 20.42 -12.03 1.78
C LYS A 12 19.90 -12.07 3.23
N LEU A 13 20.01 -10.96 3.96
CA LEU A 13 19.18 -10.71 5.13
C LEU A 13 17.86 -10.14 4.61
N CYS A 14 16.84 -10.99 4.61
CA CYS A 14 15.46 -10.59 4.34
C CYS A 14 14.98 -9.77 5.54
N VAL A 15 14.83 -8.46 5.35
CA VAL A 15 14.20 -7.55 6.32
C VAL A 15 12.69 -7.87 6.31
N CYS A 16 12.30 -8.82 7.16
CA CYS A 16 10.90 -9.17 7.46
C CYS A 16 10.73 -9.43 8.96
N THR A 17 11.41 -8.65 9.79
CA THR A 17 11.33 -8.73 11.25
C THR A 17 11.15 -7.33 11.82
N LEU A 18 9.93 -6.81 11.76
CA LEU A 18 9.47 -5.82 12.72
C LEU A 18 7.94 -5.85 12.79
N SER A 19 7.43 -6.62 13.75
CA SER A 19 6.14 -6.44 14.43
C SER A 19 6.11 -7.45 15.57
N ALA A 20 6.87 -7.12 16.63
CA ALA A 20 6.88 -7.86 17.86
C ALA A 20 5.57 -7.62 18.64
N VAL A 21 5.02 -8.72 19.15
CA VAL A 21 4.52 -8.88 20.53
C VAL A 21 3.61 -7.77 21.06
N ILE A 22 2.30 -8.04 21.09
CA ILE A 22 1.41 -7.57 22.16
C ILE A 22 0.54 -8.74 22.59
N GLY A 23 0.71 -9.16 23.85
CA GLY A 23 -0.17 -10.08 24.53
C GLY A 23 -1.35 -9.31 25.13
N MET A 24 -2.57 -9.70 24.78
CA MET A 24 -3.77 -9.47 25.56
C MET A 24 -4.77 -10.60 25.28
N LEU A 25 -5.61 -10.93 26.26
CA LEU A 25 -6.81 -11.76 26.11
C LEU A 25 -7.80 -11.05 25.16
N SER A 26 -7.51 -10.96 23.86
CA SER A 26 -8.39 -10.30 22.89
C SER A 26 -7.98 -10.59 21.44
N ILE A 27 -8.87 -10.19 20.55
CA ILE A 27 -8.82 -10.27 19.08
C ILE A 27 -7.45 -9.79 18.58
N GLN A 28 -6.65 -10.66 17.93
CA GLN A 28 -5.44 -10.20 17.25
C GLN A 28 -5.85 -9.29 16.09
N ILE A 29 -5.16 -8.16 15.92
CA ILE A 29 -5.38 -7.22 14.82
C ILE A 29 -4.25 -7.31 13.80
N MET A 30 -4.57 -7.15 12.51
CA MET A 30 -3.65 -7.19 11.39
C MET A 30 -3.78 -5.90 10.57
N PRO A 31 -2.66 -5.34 10.07
CA PRO A 31 -2.70 -4.19 9.17
C PRO A 31 -3.25 -4.57 7.80
N VAL A 32 -4.03 -3.68 7.19
CA VAL A 32 -4.44 -3.77 5.77
C VAL A 32 -3.19 -3.65 4.87
N SER A 33 -2.22 -2.82 5.26
CA SER A 33 -0.97 -2.55 4.52
C SER A 33 -0.05 -3.76 4.32
N ALA A 34 0.01 -4.69 5.28
CA ALA A 34 0.93 -5.82 5.20
C ALA A 34 0.52 -6.86 4.15
N ALA A 35 -0.74 -6.86 3.72
CA ALA A 35 -1.25 -7.79 2.73
C ALA A 35 -1.00 -7.34 1.27
N SER A 36 -0.75 -6.04 1.01
CA SER A 36 -0.45 -5.53 -0.34
C SER A 36 1.04 -5.62 -0.70
N LYS A 37 1.91 -6.07 0.21
CA LYS A 37 3.38 -6.14 0.03
C LYS A 37 3.87 -7.15 -1.01
N THR A 38 3.01 -7.92 -1.69
CA THR A 38 3.43 -8.95 -2.66
C THR A 38 3.73 -8.45 -4.08
N GLY A 39 3.75 -7.13 -4.34
CA GLY A 39 3.88 -6.61 -5.70
C GLY A 39 4.88 -5.48 -5.94
N MET A 40 5.63 -4.99 -4.95
CA MET A 40 6.62 -3.94 -5.21
C MET A 40 8.00 -4.56 -5.43
N GLY A 41 8.37 -4.68 -6.71
CA GLY A 41 9.78 -4.77 -7.07
C GLY A 41 10.54 -3.66 -6.36
N LYS A 42 11.72 -3.98 -5.81
CA LYS A 42 12.66 -2.96 -5.33
C LYS A 42 13.06 -2.09 -6.52
N ILE A 43 12.28 -1.06 -6.82
CA ILE A 43 12.79 0.10 -7.53
C ILE A 43 13.58 0.85 -6.47
N THR A 44 14.88 0.55 -6.40
CA THR A 44 15.83 1.45 -5.77
C THR A 44 15.89 2.72 -6.61
N ASN A 45 14.89 3.59 -6.47
CA ASN A 45 15.13 4.99 -6.77
C ASN A 45 16.14 5.44 -5.73
N LYS A 46 17.35 5.73 -6.20
CA LYS A 46 18.35 6.45 -5.43
C LYS A 46 17.60 7.63 -4.81
N ILE A 47 17.43 7.59 -3.50
CA ILE A 47 17.12 8.78 -2.72
C ILE A 47 18.32 9.68 -3.00
N ASN A 48 18.17 10.65 -3.90
CA ASN A 48 19.16 11.67 -4.08
C ASN A 48 19.25 12.42 -2.76
N LYS A 49 20.35 12.15 -2.07
CA LYS A 49 20.78 12.78 -0.83
C LYS A 49 21.39 14.14 -1.19
N ALA A 50 20.64 14.93 -1.94
CA ALA A 50 20.95 16.31 -2.32
C ALA A 50 19.64 17.06 -2.14
N GLY A 51 19.58 17.91 -1.11
CA GLY A 51 18.37 18.60 -0.65
C GLY A 51 17.89 19.70 -1.59
N TYR A 52 17.68 19.40 -2.86
CA TYR A 52 17.00 20.26 -3.81
C TYR A 52 16.17 19.35 -4.74
N ASN A 53 14.89 19.20 -4.44
CA ASN A 53 13.94 18.72 -5.45
C ASN A 53 13.60 19.94 -6.31
N LEU A 54 14.26 20.06 -7.45
CA LEU A 54 13.89 21.02 -8.48
C LEU A 54 12.38 20.84 -8.81
N TRP A 55 11.67 21.95 -9.00
CA TRP A 55 10.27 22.05 -9.39
C TRP A 55 10.00 21.51 -10.80
N GLY A 56 10.17 20.20 -11.05
CA GLY A 56 9.85 19.63 -12.37
C GLY A 56 10.65 20.25 -13.52
N GLY A 57 11.84 20.77 -13.24
CA GLY A 57 12.63 21.57 -14.18
C GLY A 57 12.74 23.06 -13.81
N TYR A 58 11.85 23.57 -12.95
CA TYR A 58 11.85 24.95 -12.45
C TYR A 58 12.46 25.03 -11.03
N ASP A 59 12.83 26.22 -10.54
CA ASP A 59 13.36 26.46 -9.18
C ASP A 59 12.31 27.01 -8.21
N SER A 60 11.14 27.46 -8.69
CA SER A 60 10.04 27.98 -7.86
C SER A 60 8.65 27.93 -8.54
N PRO A 61 7.53 28.06 -7.78
CA PRO A 61 6.21 28.30 -8.36
C PRO A 61 6.14 29.56 -9.22
N GLU A 62 6.84 30.61 -8.80
CA GLU A 62 6.90 31.89 -9.50
C GLU A 62 7.53 31.72 -10.89
N GLU A 63 8.58 30.90 -10.97
CA GLU A 63 9.22 30.57 -12.25
C GLU A 63 8.32 29.71 -13.14
N ALA A 64 7.63 28.72 -12.58
CA ALA A 64 6.68 27.91 -13.33
C ALA A 64 5.49 28.74 -13.87
N ALA A 65 5.09 29.78 -13.13
CA ALA A 65 4.08 30.76 -13.53
C ALA A 65 4.64 31.87 -14.44
N THR A 66 5.91 31.80 -14.85
CA THR A 66 6.54 32.73 -15.78
C THR A 66 6.77 32.05 -17.13
N TYR A 67 6.21 32.65 -18.19
CA TYR A 67 6.31 32.18 -19.56
C TYR A 67 7.22 33.13 -20.34
N ASP A 68 8.22 32.57 -21.01
CA ASP A 68 9.05 33.35 -21.92
C ASP A 68 8.32 33.51 -23.26
N ILE A 69 8.29 34.74 -23.78
CA ILE A 69 7.74 35.08 -25.09
C ILE A 69 8.89 35.42 -26.03
N ASP A 70 9.62 34.42 -26.52
CA ASP A 70 10.87 34.63 -27.26
C ASP A 70 10.85 34.12 -28.73
N PHE A 71 12.02 34.17 -29.38
CA PHE A 71 12.23 33.84 -30.78
C PHE A 71 12.06 32.36 -31.14
N TYR A 72 12.36 31.45 -30.21
CA TYR A 72 12.43 30.01 -30.50
C TYR A 72 11.16 29.28 -30.10
N ASP A 73 10.36 29.87 -29.21
CA ASP A 73 9.18 29.24 -28.61
C ASP A 73 7.84 29.88 -29.03
N SER A 74 7.75 30.34 -30.28
CA SER A 74 6.55 30.92 -30.92
C SER A 74 5.29 30.02 -30.97
N GLY A 75 5.27 28.90 -30.26
CA GLY A 75 4.13 28.01 -30.04
C GLY A 75 3.76 27.78 -28.57
N ILE A 76 4.41 28.43 -27.60
CA ILE A 76 4.05 28.32 -26.18
C ILE A 76 2.79 29.14 -25.92
N ASN A 77 1.69 28.43 -25.69
CA ASN A 77 0.48 29.00 -25.14
C ASN A 77 0.53 28.92 -23.61
N ALA A 78 -0.10 29.88 -22.93
CA ALA A 78 -0.15 29.94 -21.48
C ALA A 78 -1.54 29.57 -20.93
N GLY A 79 -1.55 29.05 -19.71
CA GLY A 79 -2.74 28.86 -18.89
C GLY A 79 -2.75 29.83 -17.72
N VAL A 80 -3.88 30.50 -17.47
CA VAL A 80 -4.10 31.31 -16.26
C VAL A 80 -5.47 31.03 -15.67
N ALA A 81 -5.56 30.80 -14.37
CA ALA A 81 -6.83 30.57 -13.69
C ALA A 81 -7.56 31.90 -13.49
N VAL A 82 -8.88 31.84 -13.36
CA VAL A 82 -9.67 32.96 -12.82
C VAL A 82 -9.17 33.31 -11.41
N GLY A 83 -8.77 34.58 -11.20
CA GLY A 83 -8.13 35.07 -9.99
C GLY A 83 -6.65 34.70 -9.84
N GLY A 84 -6.11 33.91 -10.77
CA GLY A 84 -4.70 33.55 -10.87
C GLY A 84 -3.87 34.62 -11.56
N ASN A 85 -2.56 34.50 -11.44
CA ASN A 85 -1.61 35.43 -12.05
C ASN A 85 -0.45 34.67 -12.68
N ILE A 86 -0.08 35.04 -13.89
CA ILE A 86 1.13 34.58 -14.58
C ILE A 86 1.95 35.79 -15.03
N SER A 87 3.23 35.58 -15.32
CA SER A 87 4.10 36.59 -15.91
C SER A 87 4.48 36.16 -17.31
N LEU A 88 4.40 37.07 -18.27
CA LEU A 88 5.00 36.93 -19.59
C LEU A 88 6.28 37.75 -19.59
N LYS A 89 7.40 37.14 -19.97
CA LYS A 89 8.71 37.79 -19.93
C LYS A 89 9.39 37.67 -21.29
N TYR A 90 9.97 38.77 -21.76
CA TYR A 90 10.91 38.71 -22.87
C TYR A 90 12.32 38.48 -22.32
N ASN A 91 12.93 37.34 -22.65
CA ASN A 91 14.33 37.06 -22.34
C ASN A 91 15.20 37.43 -23.54
N ASP A 92 15.84 38.59 -23.46
CA ASP A 92 16.80 39.02 -24.45
C ASP A 92 18.16 38.35 -24.18
N SER A 93 18.39 37.17 -24.77
CA SER A 93 19.69 36.49 -24.65
C SER A 93 20.77 37.11 -25.55
N TYR A 94 20.39 38.00 -26.47
CA TYR A 94 21.31 38.67 -27.39
C TYR A 94 21.41 40.14 -26.99
N ASP A 95 22.63 40.56 -26.65
CA ASP A 95 22.92 41.95 -26.28
C ASP A 95 22.83 42.85 -27.52
N TYR A 96 21.60 43.21 -27.91
CA TYR A 96 21.32 44.13 -29.03
C TYR A 96 21.55 45.61 -28.66
N GLY A 97 22.09 45.90 -27.47
CA GLY A 97 22.36 47.25 -26.98
C GLY A 97 21.12 47.99 -26.47
N ASP A 98 21.33 49.18 -25.90
CA ASP A 98 20.37 49.97 -25.12
C ASP A 98 19.15 50.56 -25.90
N ASN A 99 18.90 50.15 -27.15
CA ASN A 99 17.95 50.81 -28.06
C ASN A 99 16.62 50.06 -28.29
N LEU A 100 16.29 49.05 -27.47
CA LEU A 100 15.04 48.29 -27.59
C LEU A 100 13.90 48.91 -26.77
N LYS A 101 12.73 49.08 -27.40
CA LYS A 101 11.48 49.47 -26.73
C LYS A 101 10.45 48.35 -26.82
N TYR A 102 9.73 48.12 -25.72
CA TYR A 102 8.76 47.03 -25.61
C TYR A 102 7.34 47.58 -25.45
N ASN A 103 6.43 47.12 -26.30
CA ASN A 103 5.04 47.56 -26.28
C ASN A 103 4.10 46.35 -26.21
N TRP A 104 3.45 46.19 -25.05
CA TRP A 104 2.53 45.09 -24.77
C TRP A 104 1.08 45.48 -25.04
N GLN A 105 0.31 44.59 -25.69
CA GLN A 105 -1.07 44.83 -26.06
C GLN A 105 -1.93 43.59 -25.83
N ILE A 106 -3.15 43.77 -25.32
CA ILE A 106 -4.17 42.73 -25.36
C ILE A 106 -4.87 42.84 -26.72
N VAL A 107 -4.71 41.82 -27.56
CA VAL A 107 -5.28 41.79 -28.92
C VAL A 107 -6.76 41.42 -28.88
N ASN A 108 -7.13 40.47 -28.01
CA ASN A 108 -8.49 40.05 -27.75
C ASN A 108 -8.64 39.53 -26.31
N GLY A 109 -9.88 39.39 -25.82
CA GLY A 109 -10.16 38.87 -24.48
C GLY A 109 -9.93 39.85 -23.33
N ASN A 110 -10.07 41.16 -23.56
CA ASN A 110 -9.89 42.20 -22.52
C ASN A 110 -10.91 42.11 -21.36
N ASP A 111 -12.02 41.42 -21.58
CA ASP A 111 -13.01 41.02 -20.58
C ASP A 111 -12.59 39.77 -19.77
N HIS A 112 -11.72 38.93 -20.34
CA HIS A 112 -11.21 37.71 -19.72
C HIS A 112 -9.92 37.90 -18.94
N ILE A 113 -9.09 38.89 -19.26
CA ILE A 113 -7.81 39.15 -18.59
C ILE A 113 -7.62 40.61 -18.19
N ALA A 114 -6.73 40.84 -17.23
CA ALA A 114 -6.06 42.13 -17.01
C ALA A 114 -4.57 41.98 -17.31
N MET A 115 -3.93 43.07 -17.73
CA MET A 115 -2.48 43.10 -17.98
C MET A 115 -1.86 44.31 -17.29
N GLU A 116 -0.79 44.08 -16.54
CA GLU A 116 0.03 45.11 -15.90
C GLU A 116 1.48 44.95 -16.36
N VAL A 117 2.04 45.99 -16.98
CA VAL A 117 3.41 45.95 -17.53
C VAL A 117 4.39 46.50 -16.49
N SER A 118 5.52 45.82 -16.31
CA SER A 118 6.60 46.24 -15.40
C SER A 118 7.23 47.57 -15.83
N ALA A 119 7.86 48.28 -14.89
CA ALA A 119 8.47 49.58 -15.15
C ALA A 119 9.62 49.51 -16.19
N ASP A 120 10.32 48.38 -16.27
CA ASP A 120 11.36 48.12 -17.28
C ASP A 120 10.78 47.65 -18.64
N GLN A 121 9.45 47.51 -18.73
CA GLN A 121 8.69 47.05 -19.90
C GLN A 121 9.00 45.62 -20.37
N LYS A 122 9.88 44.88 -19.69
CA LYS A 122 10.32 43.53 -20.11
C LYS A 122 9.37 42.42 -19.68
N THR A 123 8.46 42.71 -18.75
CA THR A 123 7.53 41.73 -18.18
C THR A 123 6.11 42.27 -18.18
N ALA A 124 5.14 41.43 -18.53
CA ALA A 124 3.72 41.71 -18.36
C ALA A 124 3.09 40.69 -17.41
N ARG A 125 2.52 41.16 -16.30
CA ARG A 125 1.72 40.34 -15.40
C ARG A 125 0.30 40.23 -15.94
N ILE A 126 -0.17 39.00 -16.15
CA ILE A 126 -1.52 38.71 -16.63
C ILE A 126 -2.35 38.14 -15.48
N THR A 127 -3.54 38.71 -15.28
CA THR A 127 -4.50 38.27 -14.25
C THR A 127 -5.76 37.75 -14.92
N GLY A 128 -6.15 36.51 -14.63
CA GLY A 128 -7.39 35.93 -15.15
C GLY A 128 -8.64 36.51 -14.46
N ARG A 129 -9.64 36.92 -15.23
CA ARG A 129 -10.91 37.49 -14.74
C ARG A 129 -12.11 36.58 -14.95
N SER A 130 -12.21 35.95 -16.12
CA SER A 130 -13.31 35.04 -16.46
C SER A 130 -12.85 33.99 -17.46
N ILE A 131 -13.47 32.80 -17.42
CA ILE A 131 -13.14 31.68 -18.31
C ILE A 131 -13.32 32.12 -19.76
N GLY A 132 -12.34 31.79 -20.61
CA GLY A 132 -12.32 32.16 -22.02
C GLY A 132 -10.92 32.04 -22.59
N ASP A 133 -10.70 32.70 -23.72
CA ASP A 133 -9.40 32.77 -24.39
C ASP A 133 -9.02 34.25 -24.60
N ALA A 134 -7.74 34.55 -24.51
CA ALA A 134 -7.18 35.86 -24.78
C ALA A 134 -5.88 35.74 -25.57
N THR A 135 -5.46 36.82 -26.22
CA THR A 135 -4.19 36.88 -26.95
C THR A 135 -3.46 38.14 -26.52
N VAL A 136 -2.23 37.96 -26.04
CA VAL A 136 -1.33 39.07 -25.68
C VAL A 136 -0.25 39.15 -26.74
N ARG A 137 0.04 40.38 -27.17
CA ARG A 137 1.06 40.71 -28.15
C ARG A 137 2.15 41.54 -27.50
N LEU A 138 3.40 41.22 -27.80
CA LEU A 138 4.57 42.05 -27.54
C LEU A 138 5.12 42.54 -28.88
N ASN A 139 5.21 43.86 -29.05
CA ASN A 139 5.97 44.48 -30.14
C ASN A 139 7.32 44.95 -29.60
N ILE A 140 8.40 44.47 -30.21
CA ILE A 140 9.79 44.84 -29.92
C ILE A 140 10.22 45.81 -31.01
N ILE A 141 10.61 47.01 -30.61
CA ILE A 141 10.93 48.10 -31.54
C ILE A 141 12.42 48.42 -31.39
N THR A 142 13.17 48.28 -32.48
CA THR A 142 14.60 48.62 -32.55
C THR A 142 14.76 49.96 -33.24
N ASP A 143 15.50 50.88 -32.60
CA ASP A 143 15.85 52.19 -33.15
C ASP A 143 17.32 52.18 -33.62
N GLU A 144 17.54 52.08 -34.94
CA GLU A 144 18.89 51.98 -35.55
C GLU A 144 19.48 53.35 -35.96
N GLY A 145 18.91 54.47 -35.49
CA GLY A 145 19.57 55.78 -35.55
C GLY A 145 19.61 56.48 -36.92
N THR A 146 19.03 55.92 -37.98
CA THR A 146 18.78 56.65 -39.25
C THR A 146 17.52 56.10 -39.93
N GLU A 147 16.38 56.80 -39.84
CA GLU A 147 15.09 56.60 -40.54
C GLU A 147 14.43 55.20 -40.58
N TYR A 148 15.08 54.13 -40.12
CA TYR A 148 14.56 52.76 -40.16
C TYR A 148 14.28 52.25 -38.74
N GLN A 149 13.01 51.99 -38.47
CA GLN A 149 12.55 51.26 -37.29
C GLN A 149 12.14 49.85 -37.73
N SER A 150 12.69 48.82 -37.08
CA SER A 150 12.18 47.45 -37.23
C SER A 150 11.22 47.15 -36.07
N ILE A 151 10.04 46.62 -36.41
CA ILE A 151 9.09 46.12 -35.42
C ILE A 151 9.03 44.61 -35.56
N GLU A 152 9.37 43.92 -34.48
CA GLU A 152 9.12 42.50 -34.36
C GLU A 152 7.92 42.26 -33.46
N THR A 153 7.01 41.39 -33.90
CA THR A 153 5.79 41.06 -33.16
C THR A 153 5.84 39.61 -32.69
N LYS A 154 5.57 39.42 -31.40
CA LYS A 154 5.32 38.11 -30.78
C LYS A 154 3.92 38.08 -30.19
N GLU A 155 3.27 36.94 -30.28
CA GLU A 155 1.95 36.73 -29.67
C GLU A 155 1.97 35.48 -28.81
N MET A 156 1.16 35.51 -27.75
CA MET A 156 0.90 34.37 -26.89
C MET A 156 -0.60 34.20 -26.70
N HIS A 157 -1.11 33.01 -27.00
CA HIS A 157 -2.48 32.66 -26.65
C HIS A 157 -2.55 32.24 -25.19
N ILE A 158 -3.56 32.75 -24.50
CA ILE A 158 -3.80 32.53 -23.08
C ILE A 158 -5.16 31.88 -22.94
N GLN A 159 -5.19 30.69 -22.36
CA GLN A 159 -6.43 30.02 -21.98
C GLN A 159 -6.73 30.34 -20.51
N ILE A 160 -7.91 30.91 -20.25
CA ILE A 160 -8.36 31.24 -18.91
C ILE A 160 -9.19 30.08 -18.37
N SER A 161 -8.70 29.46 -17.30
CA SER A 161 -9.22 28.19 -16.76
C SER A 161 -9.81 28.37 -15.35
N ASN A 162 -10.37 27.29 -14.78
CA ASN A 162 -10.84 27.26 -13.40
C ASN A 162 -10.41 25.93 -12.72
N PRO A 163 -9.10 25.77 -12.45
CA PRO A 163 -8.54 24.54 -11.93
C PRO A 163 -9.01 24.28 -10.51
N ARG A 164 -9.37 23.03 -10.25
CA ARG A 164 -9.76 22.55 -8.92
C ARG A 164 -9.31 21.13 -8.68
N LEU A 165 -9.17 20.76 -7.41
CA LEU A 165 -8.93 19.38 -7.01
C LEU A 165 -10.24 18.59 -7.08
N LYS A 166 -10.22 17.37 -7.65
CA LYS A 166 -11.38 16.45 -7.56
C LYS A 166 -11.72 16.11 -6.12
N ASN A 167 -10.71 16.04 -5.25
CA ASN A 167 -10.86 15.86 -3.82
C ASN A 167 -9.69 16.51 -3.07
N ASN A 168 -10.01 17.30 -2.04
CA ASN A 168 -9.02 17.97 -1.19
C ASN A 168 -8.74 17.22 0.12
N LYS A 169 -9.43 16.10 0.40
CA LYS A 169 -9.21 15.23 1.56
C LYS A 169 -8.96 13.80 1.10
N LEU A 170 -7.69 13.44 1.07
CA LEU A 170 -7.22 12.17 0.53
C LEU A 170 -6.63 11.28 1.62
N ALA A 171 -6.66 9.97 1.40
CA ALA A 171 -6.04 9.02 2.31
C ALA A 171 -5.44 7.85 1.54
N THR A 172 -4.28 7.40 2.01
CA THR A 172 -3.65 6.17 1.54
C THR A 172 -3.16 5.35 2.72
N VAL A 173 -3.22 4.04 2.58
CA VAL A 173 -2.56 3.12 3.50
C VAL A 173 -1.04 3.17 3.29
N LEU A 174 -0.23 3.02 4.35
CA LEU A 174 1.24 3.03 4.25
C LEU A 174 1.73 2.14 3.10
N TYR A 175 2.72 2.65 2.36
CA TYR A 175 3.33 2.00 1.19
C TYR A 175 2.38 1.74 0.01
N ASN A 176 1.16 2.29 0.01
CA ASN A 176 0.27 2.25 -1.14
C ASN A 176 0.23 3.60 -1.83
N GLU A 177 -0.09 3.54 -3.12
CA GLU A 177 -0.26 4.69 -3.98
C GLU A 177 -1.55 5.45 -3.62
N GLY A 178 -1.43 6.77 -3.50
CA GLY A 178 -2.55 7.69 -3.63
C GLY A 178 -2.28 8.68 -4.76
N LYS A 179 -3.32 9.39 -5.22
CA LYS A 179 -3.18 10.39 -6.29
C LYS A 179 -3.97 11.64 -5.97
N VAL A 180 -3.35 12.80 -6.19
CA VAL A 180 -4.03 14.09 -6.26
C VAL A 180 -4.47 14.28 -7.70
N GLU A 181 -5.76 14.46 -7.93
CA GLU A 181 -6.32 14.66 -9.27
C GLU A 181 -6.87 16.09 -9.42
N LEU A 182 -6.58 16.70 -10.56
CA LEU A 182 -7.12 17.99 -10.98
C LEU A 182 -8.17 17.84 -12.07
N GLU A 183 -9.00 18.86 -12.17
CA GLU A 183 -9.91 19.10 -13.29
C GLU A 183 -10.11 20.60 -13.50
N GLY A 184 -10.52 20.98 -14.71
CA GLY A 184 -10.81 22.39 -15.04
C GLY A 184 -9.58 23.28 -15.26
N ASN A 185 -8.37 22.70 -15.22
CA ASN A 185 -7.14 23.39 -15.61
C ASN A 185 -7.05 23.57 -17.14
N SER A 186 -6.20 24.50 -17.53
CA SER A 186 -5.84 24.79 -18.92
C SER A 186 -5.22 23.56 -19.60
N THR A 187 -5.46 23.44 -20.92
CA THR A 187 -4.72 22.51 -21.79
C THR A 187 -3.37 23.09 -22.24
N ASN A 188 -3.19 24.41 -22.12
CA ASN A 188 -1.92 25.10 -22.31
C ASN A 188 -1.11 25.12 -21.00
N GLY A 189 0.21 24.92 -21.08
CA GLY A 189 1.11 24.96 -19.92
C GLY A 189 1.00 23.75 -18.97
N GLN A 190 0.51 22.60 -19.44
CA GLN A 190 0.31 21.41 -18.59
C GLN A 190 1.62 20.85 -18.01
N GLU A 191 2.72 21.04 -18.72
CA GLU A 191 4.07 20.69 -18.30
C GLU A 191 4.58 21.51 -17.10
N ARG A 192 3.90 22.62 -16.78
CA ARG A 192 4.22 23.54 -15.68
C ARG A 192 3.44 23.27 -14.39
N ILE A 193 2.57 22.25 -14.38
CA ILE A 193 1.82 21.86 -13.18
C ILE A 193 2.77 21.17 -12.19
N ILE A 194 2.80 21.67 -10.95
CA ILE A 194 3.73 21.18 -9.95
C ILE A 194 3.02 20.75 -8.67
N TYR A 195 3.34 19.54 -8.19
CA TYR A 195 2.81 18.96 -6.96
C TYR A 195 3.90 18.88 -5.90
N ARG A 196 3.70 19.47 -4.72
CA ARG A 196 4.71 19.46 -3.65
C ARG A 196 4.11 19.18 -2.30
N ALA A 197 4.78 18.38 -1.49
CA ALA A 197 4.39 18.17 -0.11
C ALA A 197 4.94 19.28 0.78
N ASP A 198 4.23 19.61 1.85
CA ASP A 198 4.74 20.45 2.94
C ASP A 198 6.03 19.90 3.57
N ASN A 199 6.21 18.56 3.57
CA ASN A 199 7.42 17.90 4.05
C ASN A 199 7.57 16.49 3.46
N ASN A 200 8.79 16.13 3.03
CA ASN A 200 9.12 14.83 2.44
C ASN A 200 9.62 13.77 3.45
N TYR A 201 9.66 14.07 4.74
CA TYR A 201 10.06 13.10 5.76
C TYR A 201 9.02 11.98 5.85
N ASN A 202 9.42 10.76 5.46
CA ASN A 202 8.56 9.60 5.31
C ASN A 202 7.36 9.82 4.36
N PHE A 203 7.48 10.74 3.40
CA PHE A 203 6.43 11.06 2.44
C PHE A 203 7.06 11.39 1.09
N TYR A 204 6.37 11.09 0.00
CA TYR A 204 6.82 11.42 -1.35
C TYR A 204 5.61 11.75 -2.22
N VAL A 205 5.76 12.75 -3.09
CA VAL A 205 4.83 13.07 -4.18
C VAL A 205 5.64 13.26 -5.47
N SER A 206 5.19 12.67 -6.57
CA SER A 206 5.75 12.83 -7.91
C SER A 206 5.10 13.98 -8.66
N ASP A 207 5.70 14.34 -9.80
CA ASP A 207 5.24 15.47 -10.62
C ASP A 207 3.89 15.22 -11.32
N ASP A 208 3.38 13.98 -11.33
CA ASP A 208 2.03 13.66 -11.83
C ASP A 208 0.95 13.62 -10.71
N GLY A 209 1.31 14.05 -9.50
CA GLY A 209 0.42 14.07 -8.33
C GLY A 209 0.28 12.72 -7.61
N THR A 210 1.00 11.69 -8.03
CA THR A 210 1.04 10.40 -7.33
C THR A 210 1.85 10.52 -6.03
N PHE A 211 1.38 9.96 -4.92
CA PHE A 211 2.04 10.09 -3.62
C PHE A 211 2.06 8.79 -2.81
N TYR A 212 3.04 8.71 -1.90
CA TYR A 212 3.29 7.57 -1.04
C TYR A 212 3.64 8.01 0.39
N GLY A 213 3.04 7.34 1.38
CA GLY A 213 3.35 7.53 2.80
C GLY A 213 4.08 6.34 3.42
N TYR A 214 5.14 6.61 4.18
CA TYR A 214 5.98 5.57 4.82
C TYR A 214 5.82 5.51 6.34
N ALA A 215 5.12 6.47 6.94
CA ALA A 215 4.76 6.51 8.35
C ALA A 215 3.34 7.09 8.53
N LYS A 216 2.70 6.80 9.68
CA LYS A 216 1.40 7.41 10.01
C LYS A 216 1.57 8.91 10.20
N GLN A 217 0.91 9.71 9.38
CA GLN A 217 1.03 11.18 9.40
C GLN A 217 -0.10 11.83 8.58
N THR A 218 -0.29 13.12 8.82
CA THR A 218 -1.07 14.01 7.95
C THR A 218 -0.10 14.95 7.25
N ARG A 219 -0.28 15.16 5.96
CA ARG A 219 0.53 16.06 5.11
C ARG A 219 -0.36 16.95 4.29
N LYS A 220 0.17 18.08 3.87
CA LYS A 220 -0.43 18.90 2.82
C LYS A 220 0.31 18.65 1.52
N ILE A 221 -0.42 18.51 0.42
CA ILE A 221 0.11 18.62 -0.93
C ILE A 221 -0.42 19.92 -1.54
N TYR A 222 0.49 20.75 -2.00
CA TYR A 222 0.22 21.95 -2.77
C TYR A 222 0.31 21.61 -4.26
N VAL A 223 -0.66 22.09 -5.03
CA VAL A 223 -0.66 22.00 -6.49
C VAL A 223 -0.64 23.39 -7.06
N TYR A 224 0.44 23.71 -7.75
CA TYR A 224 0.61 24.96 -8.48
C TYR A 224 0.20 24.72 -9.93
N VAL A 225 -0.79 25.47 -10.37
CA VAL A 225 -1.45 25.28 -11.67
C VAL A 225 -2.03 26.61 -12.11
N ASP A 226 -1.80 26.98 -13.38
CA ASP A 226 -2.38 28.17 -14.02
C ASP A 226 -2.27 29.46 -13.17
N GLY A 227 -1.14 29.65 -12.48
CA GLY A 227 -0.92 30.85 -11.65
C GLY A 227 -1.68 30.90 -10.32
N ILE A 228 -2.23 29.77 -9.85
CA ILE A 228 -2.79 29.61 -8.48
C ILE A 228 -2.14 28.45 -7.73
N CYS A 229 -2.40 28.37 -6.43
CA CYS A 229 -2.01 27.26 -5.56
C CYS A 229 -3.24 26.63 -4.89
N LEU A 230 -3.45 25.34 -5.15
CA LEU A 230 -4.49 24.53 -4.52
C LEU A 230 -3.91 23.65 -3.41
N GLU A 231 -4.67 23.37 -2.36
CA GLU A 231 -4.22 22.56 -1.22
C GLU A 231 -5.05 21.29 -1.04
N ALA A 232 -4.37 20.14 -0.97
CA ALA A 232 -4.93 18.85 -0.57
C ALA A 232 -4.38 18.43 0.80
N THR A 233 -5.24 17.96 1.69
CA THR A 233 -4.84 17.28 2.93
C THR A 233 -4.82 15.76 2.73
N VAL A 234 -3.69 15.13 3.01
CA VAL A 234 -3.46 13.69 2.87
C VAL A 234 -3.24 13.04 4.23
N LYS A 235 -3.97 11.96 4.53
CA LYS A 235 -3.71 11.08 5.68
C LYS A 235 -3.06 9.76 5.25
N CYS A 236 -1.87 9.50 5.75
CA CYS A 236 -1.20 8.20 5.62
C CYS A 236 -1.59 7.32 6.81
N THR A 237 -2.25 6.19 6.57
CA THR A 237 -2.86 5.37 7.63
C THR A 237 -2.30 3.96 7.66
N ASP A 238 -2.45 3.27 8.81
CA ASP A 238 -2.17 1.84 8.92
C ASP A 238 -3.40 1.14 9.52
N PRO A 239 -4.48 0.98 8.73
CA PRO A 239 -5.74 0.48 9.25
C PRO A 239 -5.60 -0.97 9.72
N GLN A 240 -6.24 -1.30 10.83
CA GLN A 240 -6.15 -2.60 11.47
C GLN A 240 -7.51 -3.30 11.50
N TYR A 241 -7.52 -4.62 11.30
CA TYR A 241 -8.73 -5.44 11.37
C TYR A 241 -8.47 -6.76 12.10
N ARG A 242 -9.53 -7.48 12.45
CA ARG A 242 -9.42 -8.78 13.13
C ARG A 242 -8.66 -9.82 12.29
N ALA A 243 -7.60 -10.39 12.86
CA ALA A 243 -6.73 -11.41 12.27
C ALA A 243 -7.37 -12.80 12.16
N SER A 244 -8.24 -13.17 13.10
CA SER A 244 -8.81 -14.51 13.15
C SER A 244 -9.78 -14.73 11.98
N CYS A 245 -9.59 -15.81 11.23
CA CYS A 245 -10.37 -16.14 10.04
C CYS A 245 -11.42 -17.25 10.25
N ILE A 246 -11.66 -17.69 11.50
CA ILE A 246 -12.55 -18.82 11.80
C ILE A 246 -13.82 -18.38 12.52
N LEU A 247 -14.96 -18.97 12.14
CA LEU A 247 -16.27 -18.72 12.73
C LEU A 247 -17.00 -20.05 12.98
N LYS A 248 -17.91 -20.09 13.95
CA LYS A 248 -18.95 -21.13 14.03
C LYS A 248 -20.14 -20.75 13.14
N LYS A 249 -20.90 -21.75 12.68
CA LYS A 249 -22.22 -21.51 12.07
C LYS A 249 -23.11 -20.71 13.04
N GLY A 250 -23.76 -19.66 12.55
CA GLY A 250 -24.59 -18.74 13.32
C GLY A 250 -23.83 -17.65 14.07
N GLN A 251 -22.52 -17.78 14.29
CA GLN A 251 -21.72 -16.80 15.02
C GLN A 251 -21.60 -15.50 14.23
N LYS A 252 -21.76 -14.37 14.94
CA LYS A 252 -21.44 -13.03 14.45
C LYS A 252 -20.11 -12.57 15.05
N VAL A 253 -19.25 -11.99 14.22
CA VAL A 253 -17.93 -11.48 14.61
C VAL A 253 -17.69 -10.14 13.93
N SER A 254 -17.20 -9.16 14.68
CA SER A 254 -16.81 -7.87 14.10
C SER A 254 -15.43 -7.94 13.46
N TYR A 255 -15.36 -7.51 12.20
CA TYR A 255 -14.14 -7.18 11.46
C TYR A 255 -13.99 -5.66 11.30
N LYS A 256 -14.60 -4.87 12.20
CA LYS A 256 -14.49 -3.41 12.19
C LYS A 256 -13.02 -2.98 12.06
N VAL A 257 -12.78 -2.10 11.12
CA VAL A 257 -11.47 -1.46 10.91
C VAL A 257 -11.27 -0.35 11.95
N SER A 258 -10.08 -0.30 12.54
CA SER A 258 -9.58 0.84 13.32
C SER A 258 -8.42 1.51 12.60
N GLY A 259 -8.17 2.80 12.90
CA GLY A 259 -7.03 3.53 12.33
C GLY A 259 -7.16 3.94 10.86
N ALA A 260 -8.36 3.87 10.28
CA ALA A 260 -8.67 4.47 8.99
C ALA A 260 -8.80 6.00 9.09
N SER A 261 -8.66 6.70 7.97
CA SER A 261 -8.55 8.18 7.92
C SER A 261 -9.83 8.92 8.32
N GLY A 262 -11.00 8.31 8.08
CA GLY A 262 -12.31 8.95 8.12
C GLY A 262 -12.64 9.78 6.87
N TYR A 263 -11.73 9.90 5.90
CA TYR A 263 -11.97 10.60 4.63
C TYR A 263 -12.59 9.69 3.57
N THR A 264 -12.22 8.40 3.58
CA THR A 264 -12.77 7.40 2.68
C THR A 264 -13.66 6.41 3.44
N PRO A 265 -14.72 5.88 2.80
CA PRO A 265 -15.56 4.88 3.43
C PRO A 265 -14.81 3.56 3.59
N VAL A 266 -14.97 2.92 4.76
CA VAL A 266 -14.54 1.53 4.95
C VAL A 266 -15.64 0.62 4.40
N THR A 267 -15.28 -0.27 3.46
CA THR A 267 -16.24 -1.18 2.84
C THR A 267 -15.87 -2.65 3.06
N TYR A 268 -16.88 -3.51 2.98
CA TYR A 268 -16.75 -4.94 3.24
C TYR A 268 -17.50 -5.74 2.17
N LYS A 269 -16.89 -6.80 1.66
CA LYS A 269 -17.51 -7.69 0.67
C LYS A 269 -17.23 -9.15 0.99
N VAL A 270 -18.26 -9.98 0.94
CA VAL A 270 -18.11 -11.45 1.01
C VAL A 270 -18.22 -12.02 -0.40
N GLY A 271 -17.27 -12.86 -0.80
CA GLY A 271 -17.24 -13.45 -2.14
C GLY A 271 -18.43 -14.37 -2.41
N ASN A 272 -18.65 -15.37 -1.56
CA ASN A 272 -19.78 -16.30 -1.67
C ASN A 272 -20.72 -16.19 -0.45
N THR A 273 -21.86 -15.54 -0.69
CA THR A 273 -22.86 -15.18 0.33
C THR A 273 -23.64 -16.37 0.89
N LYS A 274 -23.49 -17.57 0.30
CA LYS A 274 -24.00 -18.84 0.83
C LYS A 274 -23.34 -19.21 2.16
N TYR A 275 -22.06 -18.90 2.31
CA TYR A 275 -21.28 -19.31 3.49
C TYR A 275 -21.25 -18.23 4.57
N ALA A 276 -21.26 -16.95 4.21
CA ALA A 276 -21.28 -15.84 5.16
C ALA A 276 -22.05 -14.62 4.64
N SER A 277 -22.29 -13.65 5.51
CA SER A 277 -22.66 -12.27 5.15
C SER A 277 -21.85 -11.30 5.98
N VAL A 278 -21.71 -10.06 5.50
CA VAL A 278 -21.10 -8.94 6.21
C VAL A 278 -21.98 -7.70 6.07
N SER A 279 -22.13 -6.94 7.14
CA SER A 279 -22.81 -5.63 7.12
C SER A 279 -21.84 -4.50 6.74
N SER A 280 -22.37 -3.30 6.50
CA SER A 280 -21.58 -2.09 6.23
C SER A 280 -20.59 -1.72 7.34
N ASN A 281 -20.88 -2.10 8.60
CA ASN A 281 -19.98 -1.88 9.74
C ASN A 281 -19.04 -3.06 10.06
N GLY A 282 -18.93 -4.04 9.15
CA GLY A 282 -18.00 -5.17 9.28
C GLY A 282 -18.48 -6.32 10.19
N LEU A 283 -19.76 -6.35 10.59
CA LEU A 283 -20.31 -7.46 11.36
C LEU A 283 -20.55 -8.68 10.46
N THR A 284 -19.68 -9.68 10.57
CA THR A 284 -19.69 -10.87 9.71
C THR A 284 -20.40 -12.03 10.40
N LYS A 285 -21.38 -12.65 9.73
CA LYS A 285 -22.14 -13.82 10.22
C LYS A 285 -21.79 -15.06 9.40
N GLY A 286 -21.42 -16.15 10.06
CA GLY A 286 -21.29 -17.46 9.41
C GLY A 286 -22.66 -18.12 9.17
N LYS A 287 -23.00 -18.45 7.92
CA LYS A 287 -24.31 -19.03 7.53
C LYS A 287 -24.26 -20.55 7.34
N LYS A 288 -23.28 -21.04 6.57
CA LYS A 288 -23.14 -22.46 6.22
C LYS A 288 -21.69 -22.87 6.35
N TYR A 289 -21.45 -24.13 6.74
CA TYR A 289 -20.11 -24.69 6.79
C TYR A 289 -19.45 -24.62 5.41
N GLY A 290 -18.20 -24.17 5.39
CA GLY A 290 -17.46 -23.94 4.16
C GLY A 290 -16.47 -22.80 4.31
N ARG A 291 -16.00 -22.31 3.16
CA ARG A 291 -15.02 -21.24 3.05
C ARG A 291 -15.54 -20.19 2.07
N THR A 292 -15.30 -18.93 2.37
CA THR A 292 -15.51 -17.81 1.45
C THR A 292 -14.46 -16.74 1.70
N THR A 293 -14.23 -15.86 0.72
CA THR A 293 -13.40 -14.67 0.88
C THR A 293 -14.18 -13.57 1.60
N LEU A 294 -13.51 -12.85 2.50
CA LEU A 294 -13.89 -11.54 3.01
C LEU A 294 -12.87 -10.52 2.49
N THR A 295 -13.37 -9.48 1.83
CA THR A 295 -12.59 -8.34 1.36
C THR A 295 -12.94 -7.12 2.20
N ILE A 296 -11.93 -6.42 2.68
CA ILE A 296 -12.04 -5.18 3.45
C ILE A 296 -11.28 -4.10 2.70
N SER A 297 -11.90 -2.95 2.45
CA SER A 297 -11.28 -1.82 1.76
C SER A 297 -11.33 -0.57 2.64
N ALA A 298 -10.21 0.16 2.71
CA ALA A 298 -10.08 1.41 3.44
C ALA A 298 -8.89 2.20 2.86
N ASP A 299 -9.02 3.53 2.76
CA ASP A 299 -7.94 4.45 2.39
C ASP A 299 -7.18 3.99 1.14
N ASN A 300 -7.92 3.79 0.04
CA ASN A 300 -7.43 3.35 -1.27
C ASN A 300 -6.73 1.96 -1.31
N ALA A 301 -6.81 1.17 -0.25
CA ALA A 301 -6.27 -0.19 -0.23
C ALA A 301 -7.36 -1.22 0.07
N SER A 302 -7.14 -2.45 -0.42
CA SER A 302 -8.02 -3.59 -0.16
C SER A 302 -7.22 -4.81 0.29
N VAL A 303 -7.73 -5.51 1.29
CA VAL A 303 -7.22 -6.82 1.71
C VAL A 303 -8.29 -7.88 1.52
N SER A 304 -7.91 -9.03 0.98
CA SER A 304 -8.80 -10.19 0.80
C SER A 304 -8.21 -11.42 1.46
N PHE A 305 -9.00 -12.09 2.29
CA PHE A 305 -8.60 -13.34 2.95
C PHE A 305 -9.77 -14.29 3.09
N ASN A 306 -9.50 -15.59 3.20
CA ASN A 306 -10.58 -16.55 3.42
C ASN A 306 -11.03 -16.51 4.88
N ILE A 307 -12.34 -16.56 5.08
CA ILE A 307 -12.98 -16.94 6.33
C ILE A 307 -13.56 -18.35 6.24
N TYR A 308 -13.52 -19.08 7.35
CA TYR A 308 -13.88 -20.48 7.44
C TYR A 308 -14.98 -20.68 8.47
N ILE A 309 -16.12 -21.20 8.04
CA ILE A 309 -17.26 -21.51 8.91
C ILE A 309 -17.12 -22.98 9.30
N LEU A 310 -16.69 -23.21 10.53
CA LEU A 310 -16.27 -24.51 11.02
C LEU A 310 -17.36 -25.17 11.89
N LYS A 311 -17.35 -26.50 11.90
CA LYS A 311 -18.09 -27.29 12.89
C LYS A 311 -17.52 -27.05 14.30
N SER A 312 -18.36 -27.18 15.32
CA SER A 312 -18.00 -26.81 16.69
C SER A 312 -16.74 -27.49 17.22
N LYS A 313 -16.54 -28.79 16.95
CA LYS A 313 -15.35 -29.52 17.44
C LYS A 313 -14.06 -29.01 16.79
N VAL A 314 -14.10 -28.72 15.48
CA VAL A 314 -12.96 -28.15 14.73
C VAL A 314 -12.64 -26.75 15.23
N TYR A 315 -13.67 -25.88 15.33
CA TYR A 315 -13.53 -24.51 15.84
C TYR A 315 -12.86 -24.48 17.22
N LYS A 316 -13.33 -25.34 18.14
CA LYS A 316 -12.78 -25.44 19.50
C LYS A 316 -11.31 -25.87 19.49
N GLY A 317 -10.96 -26.89 18.70
CA GLY A 317 -9.57 -27.36 18.56
C GLY A 317 -8.63 -26.27 18.03
N VAL A 318 -9.00 -25.60 16.93
CA VAL A 318 -8.20 -24.51 16.34
C VAL A 318 -8.10 -23.32 17.29
N SER A 319 -9.22 -22.92 17.91
CA SER A 319 -9.26 -21.82 18.88
C SER A 319 -8.36 -22.10 20.09
N LYS A 320 -8.32 -23.35 20.57
CA LYS A 320 -7.43 -23.76 21.66
C LYS A 320 -5.97 -23.77 21.24
N ALA A 321 -5.65 -24.21 20.03
CA ALA A 321 -4.30 -24.13 19.49
C ALA A 321 -3.80 -22.68 19.43
N GLN A 322 -4.64 -21.76 18.94
CA GLN A 322 -4.37 -20.33 18.92
C GLN A 322 -4.21 -19.76 20.35
N ALA A 323 -5.05 -20.18 21.31
CA ALA A 323 -4.94 -19.77 22.71
C ALA A 323 -3.64 -20.27 23.37
N ILE A 324 -3.23 -21.52 23.13
CA ILE A 324 -1.95 -22.06 23.63
C ILE A 324 -0.78 -21.28 23.02
N CYS A 325 -0.83 -20.94 21.73
CA CYS A 325 0.19 -20.11 21.09
C CYS A 325 0.37 -18.76 21.78
N LYS A 326 -0.72 -18.15 22.29
CA LYS A 326 -0.66 -16.88 23.03
C LYS A 326 0.05 -17.01 24.38
N THR A 327 -0.09 -18.14 25.06
CA THR A 327 0.58 -18.38 26.36
C THR A 327 2.08 -18.63 26.24
N LYS A 328 2.60 -18.80 25.01
CA LYS A 328 4.03 -19.04 24.72
C LYS A 328 4.68 -20.11 25.61
N PRO A 329 4.11 -21.33 25.68
CA PRO A 329 4.71 -22.42 26.45
C PRO A 329 6.08 -22.79 25.86
N ARG A 330 7.02 -23.18 26.74
CA ARG A 330 8.37 -23.57 26.34
C ARG A 330 8.34 -24.93 25.64
N TYR A 331 9.11 -25.06 24.57
CA TYR A 331 9.31 -26.35 23.92
C TYR A 331 10.15 -27.27 24.80
N SER A 332 9.67 -28.48 25.09
CA SER A 332 10.43 -29.53 25.78
C SER A 332 9.76 -30.88 25.58
N GLN A 333 10.50 -31.86 25.04
CA GLN A 333 10.01 -33.24 24.91
C GLN A 333 9.90 -33.93 26.28
N ALA A 334 10.88 -33.76 27.16
CA ALA A 334 10.86 -34.35 28.51
C ALA A 334 9.74 -33.79 29.39
N LYS A 335 9.46 -32.47 29.30
CA LYS A 335 8.44 -31.80 30.11
C LYS A 335 7.09 -31.65 29.37
N ARG A 336 6.91 -32.26 28.19
CA ARG A 336 5.79 -32.04 27.24
C ARG A 336 4.37 -32.12 27.82
N MET A 337 4.20 -32.82 28.94
CA MET A 337 2.91 -32.97 29.65
C MET A 337 2.71 -31.98 30.80
N ARG A 338 3.78 -31.35 31.31
CA ARG A 338 3.72 -30.38 32.41
C ARG A 338 3.02 -29.09 31.98
N LYS A 339 2.57 -28.30 32.97
CA LYS A 339 2.07 -26.93 32.77
C LYS A 339 3.17 -26.09 32.11
N ASP A 340 2.80 -25.20 31.19
CA ASP A 340 3.71 -24.28 30.48
C ASP A 340 4.77 -24.92 29.56
N TYR A 341 4.70 -26.24 29.34
CA TYR A 341 5.56 -26.97 28.41
C TYR A 341 4.77 -27.73 27.35
N VAL A 342 5.31 -27.78 26.14
CA VAL A 342 4.79 -28.60 25.03
C VAL A 342 5.91 -29.15 24.17
N ASP A 343 5.66 -30.22 23.44
CA ASP A 343 6.38 -30.49 22.18
C ASP A 343 5.41 -30.40 21.01
N CYS A 344 5.87 -30.64 19.79
CA CYS A 344 5.03 -30.51 18.59
C CYS A 344 3.74 -31.35 18.67
N SER A 345 3.85 -32.58 19.18
CA SER A 345 2.73 -33.52 19.27
C SER A 345 1.86 -33.33 20.52
N SER A 346 2.46 -32.97 21.65
CA SER A 346 1.71 -32.66 22.87
C SER A 346 0.94 -31.34 22.74
N PHE A 347 1.46 -30.38 21.98
CA PHE A 347 0.73 -29.18 21.60
C PHE A 347 -0.57 -29.51 20.84
N VAL A 348 -0.49 -30.34 19.80
CA VAL A 348 -1.66 -30.76 19.01
C VAL A 348 -2.64 -31.54 19.88
N TRP A 349 -2.13 -32.48 20.68
CA TRP A 349 -2.96 -33.26 21.59
C TRP A 349 -3.66 -32.39 22.64
N LYS A 350 -2.96 -31.47 23.31
CA LYS A 350 -3.53 -30.52 24.28
C LYS A 350 -4.56 -29.58 23.65
N SER A 351 -4.45 -29.29 22.35
CA SER A 351 -5.42 -28.48 21.62
C SER A 351 -6.75 -29.19 21.39
N TYR A 352 -6.72 -30.53 21.26
CA TYR A 352 -7.87 -31.34 20.86
C TYR A 352 -8.48 -32.18 21.99
N LYS A 353 -7.67 -32.59 22.98
CA LYS A 353 -8.07 -33.44 24.11
C LYS A 353 -9.28 -32.88 24.88
N PRO A 354 -9.36 -31.57 25.22
CA PRO A 354 -10.51 -31.02 25.95
C PRO A 354 -11.83 -31.15 25.19
N TYR A 355 -11.79 -31.49 23.90
CA TYR A 355 -12.95 -31.61 23.02
C TYR A 355 -13.17 -33.05 22.54
N GLY A 356 -12.62 -34.03 23.26
CA GLY A 356 -12.87 -35.46 23.05
C GLY A 356 -12.03 -36.11 21.95
N VAL A 357 -10.97 -35.45 21.46
CA VAL A 357 -10.08 -36.01 20.44
C VAL A 357 -8.71 -36.26 21.06
N ASN A 358 -8.44 -37.53 21.37
CA ASN A 358 -7.31 -37.96 22.18
C ASN A 358 -6.21 -38.69 21.38
N PHE A 359 -6.40 -38.86 20.08
CA PHE A 359 -5.47 -39.54 19.17
C PHE A 359 -5.04 -40.95 19.63
N GLY A 360 -5.92 -41.65 20.34
CA GLY A 360 -5.67 -43.01 20.84
C GLY A 360 -5.13 -43.08 22.27
N SER A 361 -4.89 -41.96 22.95
CA SER A 361 -4.42 -41.95 24.34
C SER A 361 -5.09 -40.87 25.18
N LYS A 362 -5.75 -41.29 26.27
CA LYS A 362 -6.52 -40.40 27.17
C LYS A 362 -5.65 -39.64 28.19
N SER A 363 -4.56 -40.23 28.65
CA SER A 363 -3.73 -39.69 29.74
C SER A 363 -2.46 -38.98 29.23
N TYR A 364 -1.84 -39.52 28.18
CA TYR A 364 -0.54 -39.04 27.68
C TYR A 364 -0.59 -38.69 26.18
N ALA A 365 0.06 -37.61 25.76
CA ALA A 365 0.07 -37.23 24.34
C ALA A 365 0.92 -38.20 23.51
N PRO A 366 0.40 -38.83 22.44
CA PRO A 366 1.19 -39.69 21.55
C PRO A 366 2.26 -38.91 20.76
N THR A 367 3.23 -39.59 20.16
CA THR A 367 4.21 -38.97 19.26
C THR A 367 3.54 -38.47 17.97
N ALA A 368 4.17 -37.55 17.23
CA ALA A 368 3.67 -37.08 15.94
C ALA A 368 3.39 -38.25 14.96
N ALA A 369 4.29 -39.23 14.95
CA ALA A 369 4.16 -40.43 14.13
C ALA A 369 2.97 -41.31 14.56
N ASP A 370 2.72 -41.46 15.86
CA ASP A 370 1.59 -42.23 16.38
C ASP A 370 0.26 -41.53 16.15
N ILE A 371 0.22 -40.20 16.26
CA ILE A 371 -0.96 -39.40 15.86
C ILE A 371 -1.28 -39.65 14.37
N ALA A 372 -0.27 -39.64 13.50
CA ALA A 372 -0.47 -39.95 12.08
C ALA A 372 -0.94 -41.39 11.85
N LYS A 373 -0.35 -42.36 12.56
CA LYS A 373 -0.73 -43.78 12.51
C LYS A 373 -2.19 -43.97 12.95
N TRP A 374 -2.60 -43.32 14.02
CA TRP A 374 -3.99 -43.31 14.50
C TRP A 374 -4.94 -42.70 13.45
N CYS A 375 -4.57 -41.57 12.85
CA CYS A 375 -5.33 -40.96 11.76
C CYS A 375 -5.46 -41.90 10.56
N GLY A 376 -4.40 -42.64 10.20
CA GLY A 376 -4.43 -43.69 9.19
C GLY A 376 -5.43 -44.79 9.51
N LYS A 377 -5.33 -45.39 10.70
CA LYS A 377 -6.24 -46.43 11.18
C LYS A 377 -7.70 -45.97 11.19
N LYS A 378 -7.97 -44.71 11.51
CA LYS A 378 -9.32 -44.11 11.51
C LYS A 378 -9.77 -43.57 10.15
N LYS A 379 -9.05 -43.86 9.06
CA LYS A 379 -9.36 -43.40 7.68
C LYS A 379 -9.51 -41.87 7.59
N LYS A 380 -8.65 -41.14 8.31
CA LYS A 380 -8.63 -39.66 8.39
C LYS A 380 -7.49 -39.00 7.61
N LEU A 381 -6.61 -39.78 6.98
CA LEU A 381 -5.57 -39.25 6.10
C LEU A 381 -6.19 -38.70 4.82
N LEU A 382 -5.67 -37.56 4.36
CA LEU A 382 -6.00 -37.00 3.06
C LEU A 382 -5.05 -37.59 1.99
N LYS A 383 -5.52 -37.67 0.74
CA LYS A 383 -4.66 -38.07 -0.38
C LYS A 383 -3.58 -37.00 -0.58
N LEU A 384 -2.31 -37.42 -0.67
CA LEU A 384 -1.20 -36.48 -0.79
C LEU A 384 -1.00 -36.01 -2.24
N SER A 385 -1.33 -36.85 -3.23
CA SER A 385 -1.30 -36.48 -4.67
C SER A 385 -2.22 -35.31 -5.01
N THR A 386 -3.21 -35.02 -4.17
CA THR A 386 -4.07 -33.84 -4.33
C THR A 386 -3.44 -32.56 -3.77
N TYR A 387 -2.20 -32.61 -3.28
CA TYR A 387 -1.48 -31.49 -2.67
C TYR A 387 -0.17 -31.20 -3.40
N ASN A 388 -0.26 -30.43 -4.49
CA ASN A 388 0.90 -29.93 -5.25
C ASN A 388 1.53 -28.69 -4.60
N GLY A 389 1.82 -28.77 -3.30
CA GLY A 389 2.51 -27.70 -2.58
C GLY A 389 1.74 -26.39 -2.38
N LYS A 390 0.40 -26.41 -2.52
CA LYS A 390 -0.50 -25.26 -2.25
C LYS A 390 -1.67 -25.65 -1.34
N SER A 391 -2.24 -24.65 -0.64
CA SER A 391 -3.17 -24.79 0.50
C SER A 391 -4.66 -24.80 0.17
N ASP A 392 -5.03 -24.78 -1.11
CA ASP A 392 -6.41 -24.60 -1.56
C ASP A 392 -7.39 -25.62 -0.98
N ARG A 393 -6.91 -26.85 -0.71
CA ARG A 393 -7.69 -27.95 -0.09
C ARG A 393 -7.56 -28.06 1.42
N LEU A 394 -6.62 -27.35 2.05
CA LEU A 394 -6.40 -27.39 3.50
C LEU A 394 -7.52 -26.62 4.20
N LEU A 395 -8.05 -27.20 5.27
CA LEU A 395 -9.03 -26.56 6.13
C LEU A 395 -8.47 -26.39 7.53
N PRO A 396 -8.80 -25.29 8.24
CA PRO A 396 -8.38 -25.10 9.62
C PRO A 396 -8.68 -26.34 10.47
N GLY A 397 -7.69 -26.78 11.22
CA GLY A 397 -7.72 -28.01 12.03
C GLY A 397 -7.10 -29.23 11.37
N ASP A 398 -6.80 -29.18 10.08
CA ASP A 398 -5.99 -30.20 9.41
C ASP A 398 -4.59 -30.26 10.04
N LEU A 399 -4.06 -31.48 10.16
CA LEU A 399 -2.75 -31.77 10.73
C LEU A 399 -1.77 -32.10 9.60
N ILE A 400 -0.65 -31.40 9.57
CA ILE A 400 0.43 -31.61 8.61
C ILE A 400 1.57 -32.28 9.35
N PHE A 401 1.97 -33.46 8.88
CA PHE A 401 3.07 -34.23 9.44
C PHE A 401 4.28 -34.12 8.54
N TYR A 402 5.44 -33.82 9.11
CA TYR A 402 6.67 -33.62 8.36
C TYR A 402 7.65 -34.77 8.58
N ARG A 403 8.38 -35.10 7.51
CA ARG A 403 9.44 -36.12 7.54
C ARG A 403 10.71 -35.55 8.15
N LYS A 404 11.47 -36.40 8.83
CA LYS A 404 12.86 -36.11 9.22
C LYS A 404 13.67 -35.69 8.00
N ARG A 405 14.43 -34.60 8.16
CA ARG A 405 15.22 -34.00 7.08
C ARG A 405 16.29 -34.94 6.52
N SER A 406 16.97 -35.68 7.39
CA SER A 406 18.06 -36.57 7.02
C SER A 406 17.96 -37.88 7.83
N GLY A 407 18.21 -38.99 7.15
CA GLY A 407 18.17 -40.33 7.73
C GLY A 407 16.76 -40.86 8.02
N LYS A 408 16.71 -42.08 8.56
CA LYS A 408 15.49 -42.76 9.01
C LYS A 408 15.40 -42.69 10.52
N ASN A 409 14.24 -42.36 11.07
CA ASN A 409 14.00 -42.32 12.51
C ASN A 409 13.28 -43.57 13.05
N GLY A 410 13.03 -44.56 12.20
CA GLY A 410 12.33 -45.81 12.55
C GLY A 410 10.82 -45.66 12.83
N ARG A 411 10.27 -44.44 12.80
CA ARG A 411 8.87 -44.17 13.12
C ARG A 411 7.99 -44.20 11.88
N TYR A 412 6.67 -44.28 12.09
CA TYR A 412 5.67 -44.29 11.02
C TYR A 412 5.91 -43.15 10.00
N LYS A 413 6.11 -43.52 8.73
CA LYS A 413 6.40 -42.61 7.59
C LYS A 413 7.58 -41.66 7.78
N ASN A 414 8.57 -42.02 8.62
CA ASN A 414 9.72 -41.19 8.96
C ASN A 414 9.32 -39.81 9.56
N ILE A 415 8.19 -39.74 10.25
CA ILE A 415 7.63 -38.48 10.77
C ILE A 415 8.42 -38.01 11.99
N ASP A 416 8.84 -36.74 12.01
CA ASP A 416 9.52 -36.11 13.16
C ASP A 416 8.74 -34.95 13.77
N HIS A 417 7.87 -34.31 12.99
CA HIS A 417 7.20 -33.07 13.39
C HIS A 417 5.75 -33.03 12.93
N ILE A 418 4.94 -32.25 13.64
CA ILE A 418 3.52 -32.06 13.35
C ILE A 418 3.14 -30.59 13.57
N ALA A 419 2.29 -30.08 12.69
CA ALA A 419 1.70 -28.76 12.79
C ALA A 419 0.19 -28.81 12.55
N MET A 420 -0.52 -27.78 13.01
CA MET A 420 -1.94 -27.59 12.72
C MET A 420 -2.11 -26.43 11.73
N TYR A 421 -2.82 -26.67 10.62
CA TYR A 421 -3.22 -25.60 9.71
C TYR A 421 -4.35 -24.77 10.33
N VAL A 422 -4.24 -23.44 10.24
CA VAL A 422 -5.22 -22.51 10.83
C VAL A 422 -5.92 -21.61 9.81
N GLY A 423 -5.64 -21.81 8.51
CA GLY A 423 -6.22 -21.04 7.40
C GLY A 423 -5.23 -20.04 6.80
N ASN A 424 -5.50 -19.61 5.56
CA ASN A 424 -4.75 -18.58 4.84
C ASN A 424 -3.24 -18.85 4.84
N ASP A 425 -2.85 -20.04 4.38
CA ASP A 425 -1.44 -20.47 4.29
C ASP A 425 -0.65 -20.39 5.60
N THR A 426 -1.36 -20.44 6.74
CA THR A 426 -0.74 -20.33 8.07
C THR A 426 -0.89 -21.63 8.85
N ILE A 427 0.19 -22.07 9.49
CA ILE A 427 0.20 -23.14 10.50
C ILE A 427 0.49 -22.56 11.88
N VAL A 428 0.08 -23.29 12.92
CA VAL A 428 0.53 -23.13 14.29
C VAL A 428 1.20 -24.42 14.74
N HIS A 429 2.38 -24.32 15.34
CA HIS A 429 3.16 -25.48 15.79
C HIS A 429 4.10 -25.10 16.93
N ALA A 430 4.54 -26.10 17.69
CA ALA A 430 5.63 -25.96 18.65
C ALA A 430 6.93 -26.41 17.99
N ASP A 431 7.85 -25.48 17.77
CA ASP A 431 9.17 -25.71 17.18
C ASP A 431 10.15 -24.65 17.70
N GLY A 432 11.43 -24.99 17.78
CA GLY A 432 12.43 -24.14 18.41
C GLY A 432 12.12 -23.93 19.91
N SER A 433 11.88 -22.68 20.33
CA SER A 433 11.74 -22.32 21.75
C SER A 433 10.29 -22.37 22.28
N SER A 434 9.27 -22.20 21.43
CA SER A 434 7.86 -22.11 21.85
C SER A 434 6.87 -22.34 20.70
N VAL A 435 5.58 -22.19 20.96
CA VAL A 435 4.54 -22.23 19.93
C VAL A 435 4.51 -20.92 19.12
N SER A 436 4.48 -21.05 17.79
CA SER A 436 4.50 -19.93 16.86
C SER A 436 3.65 -20.20 15.62
N TYR A 437 3.37 -19.12 14.87
CA TYR A 437 2.79 -19.19 13.54
C TYR A 437 3.90 -19.20 12.50
N SER A 438 3.70 -19.94 11.41
CA SER A 438 4.63 -19.98 10.27
C SER A 438 3.92 -20.42 8.99
N TYR A 439 4.65 -20.45 7.88
CA TYR A 439 4.19 -21.06 6.63
C TYR A 439 4.41 -22.58 6.62
N PRO A 440 3.48 -23.36 6.03
CA PRO A 440 3.64 -24.80 5.84
C PRO A 440 4.94 -25.18 5.10
N TRP A 441 5.62 -26.23 5.57
CA TRP A 441 6.83 -26.75 4.91
C TRP A 441 6.49 -27.81 3.85
N TYR A 442 5.81 -27.41 2.77
CA TYR A 442 5.22 -28.33 1.80
C TYR A 442 6.17 -29.40 1.25
N ARG A 443 7.44 -29.08 1.02
CA ARG A 443 8.44 -30.02 0.48
C ARG A 443 8.79 -31.16 1.44
N LYS A 444 8.40 -31.08 2.72
CA LYS A 444 8.73 -32.07 3.76
C LYS A 444 7.52 -32.87 4.24
N VAL A 445 6.37 -32.76 3.59
CA VAL A 445 5.13 -33.38 4.07
C VAL A 445 5.17 -34.91 3.91
N ALA A 446 4.99 -35.62 5.03
CA ALA A 446 4.87 -37.07 5.09
C ALA A 446 3.43 -37.54 4.91
N ALA A 447 2.49 -36.78 5.48
CA ALA A 447 1.07 -37.05 5.50
C ALA A 447 0.30 -35.78 5.89
N ILE A 448 -0.98 -35.74 5.53
CA ILE A 448 -1.95 -34.76 6.01
C ILE A 448 -3.15 -35.52 6.56
N ALA A 449 -3.68 -35.09 7.70
CA ALA A 449 -4.88 -35.69 8.29
C ALA A 449 -5.94 -34.64 8.64
N ARG A 450 -7.21 -35.03 8.50
CA ARG A 450 -8.36 -34.27 9.00
C ARG A 450 -8.93 -34.99 10.22
N PRO A 451 -8.44 -34.70 11.44
CA PRO A 451 -8.77 -35.50 12.62
C PRO A 451 -10.23 -35.34 13.05
N VAL A 452 -10.89 -34.26 12.63
CA VAL A 452 -12.30 -33.95 12.91
C VAL A 452 -12.95 -33.51 11.60
N LYS A 453 -14.08 -34.10 11.23
CA LYS A 453 -14.81 -33.83 9.98
C LYS A 453 -16.06 -33.01 10.20
#